data_AF-A0A382X6J1-F1
#
_entry.id   AF-A0A382X6J1-F1
#
_cell.length_a   1.000
_cell.length_b   1.000
_cell.length_c   1.000
_cell.angle_alpha   90.00
_cell.angle_beta   90.00
_cell.angle_gamma   90.00
#
_symmetry.space_group_name_H-M   'P 1'
#
loop_
_entity.id
_entity.type
_entity.pdbx_description
1 polymer ?
#
loop_
_entity_poly.entity_id
_entity_poly.type
_entity_poly.pdbx_seq_one_letter_code
_entity_poly.pdbx_strand_id
1 'polypeptide(L)' 'MFKERVVGVDYLALNTDAQSLLGLDIPSSIRIGEKLTKGQGVGGDPVKGTASAEESEAEIQQHLLGADMIFVAAGMG' A
#
# COMPACT_ATOMS: atom_id res chain seq x y z
N MET A 1 -7.22 9.70 8.58
CA MET A 1 -6.14 9.43 9.55
C MET A 1 -4.95 10.35 9.37
N PHE A 2 -4.30 10.40 8.19
CA PHE A 2 -3.08 11.21 8.03
C PHE A 2 -3.23 12.73 8.29
N LYS A 3 -4.40 13.32 7.97
CA LYS A 3 -4.68 14.75 8.23
C LYS A 3 -4.74 15.10 9.73
N GLU A 4 -4.96 14.10 10.58
CA GLU A 4 -4.93 14.18 12.05
C GLU A 4 -3.74 13.35 12.53
N ARG A 5 -2.52 13.82 12.22
CA ARG A 5 -1.29 13.06 12.47
C ARG A 5 -1.21 12.61 13.94
N VAL A 6 -0.98 11.32 14.13
CA VAL A 6 -0.64 10.75 15.43
C VAL A 6 0.88 10.82 15.58
N VAL A 7 1.33 11.43 16.67
CA VAL A 7 2.76 11.57 16.96
C VAL A 7 3.35 10.19 17.27
N GLY A 8 4.50 9.88 16.66
CA GLY A 8 5.20 8.60 16.85
C GLY A 8 4.71 7.46 15.97
N VAL A 9 3.85 7.74 14.98
CA VAL A 9 3.38 6.76 13.99
C VAL A 9 3.89 7.13 12.61
N ASP A 10 4.54 6.17 11.96
CA ASP A 10 4.88 6.27 10.54
C ASP A 10 3.70 5.80 9.68
N TYR A 11 3.43 6.55 8.61
CA TYR A 11 2.34 6.26 7.69
C TYR A 11 2.88 5.81 6.34
N LEU A 12 2.36 4.69 5.86
CA LEU A 12 2.67 4.11 4.58
C LEU A 12 1.37 3.86 3.82
N ALA A 13 1.27 4.40 2.60
CA ALA A 13 0.20 4.07 1.69
C ALA A 13 0.59 2.89 0.80
N LEU A 14 -0.33 1.96 0.57
CA LEU A 14 -0.09 0.81 -0.30
C LEU A 14 -1.30 0.62 -1.22
N ASN A 15 -1.06 0.62 -2.53
CA ASN A 15 -2.13 0.47 -3.52
C ASN A 15 -1.60 -0.13 -4.83
N THR A 16 -2.47 -0.73 -5.62
CA THR A 16 -2.17 -1.20 -6.99
C THR A 16 -2.39 -0.10 -8.03
N ASP A 17 -3.27 0.87 -7.74
CA ASP A 17 -3.55 2.01 -8.60
C ASP A 17 -2.57 3.17 -8.35
N ALA A 18 -1.81 3.53 -9.38
CA ALA A 18 -0.84 4.62 -9.33
C ALA A 18 -1.52 5.99 -9.19
N GLN A 19 -2.68 6.20 -9.82
CA GLN A 19 -3.38 7.48 -9.76
C GLN A 19 -3.89 7.75 -8.35
N SER A 20 -4.39 6.71 -7.69
CA SER A 20 -4.81 6.79 -6.29
C SER A 20 -3.66 7.18 -5.35
N LEU A 21 -2.43 6.72 -5.60
CA LEU A 21 -1.27 7.06 -4.77
C LEU A 21 -0.79 8.51 -4.97
N LEU A 22 -0.84 9.02 -6.20
CA LEU A 22 -0.40 10.39 -6.52
C LEU A 22 -1.19 11.48 -5.80
N GLY A 23 -2.44 11.20 -5.43
CA GLY A 23 -3.32 12.14 -4.73
C GLY A 23 -3.19 12.14 -3.20
N LEU A 24 -2.29 11.34 -2.63
CA LEU A 24 -2.16 11.19 -1.18
C LEU A 24 -1.22 12.23 -0.59
N ASP A 25 -1.63 12.80 0.55
CA ASP A 25 -0.78 13.67 1.36
C ASP A 25 0.31 12.89 2.14
N ILE A 26 0.36 11.56 2.01
CA ILE A 26 1.23 10.67 2.77
C ILE A 26 2.61 10.63 2.10
N PRO A 27 3.71 10.84 2.84
CA PRO A 27 5.05 10.96 2.27
C PRO A 27 5.63 9.63 1.77
N SER A 28 5.19 8.50 2.32
CA SER A 28 5.66 7.17 1.93
C SER A 28 4.53 6.37 1.29
N SER A 29 4.78 5.85 0.10
CA SER A 29 3.81 5.03 -0.63
C SER A 29 4.50 3.94 -1.44
N ILE A 30 3.91 2.74 -1.44
CA ILE A 30 4.32 1.62 -2.27
C ILE A 30 3.23 1.34 -3.30
N ARG A 31 3.63 1.21 -4.56
CA ARG A 31 2.77 0.72 -5.63
C ARG A 31 3.04 -0.77 -5.84
N ILE A 32 2.06 -1.61 -5.52
CA ILE A 32 2.20 -3.06 -5.63
C ILE A 32 1.64 -3.60 -6.95
N GLY A 33 2.15 -4.76 -7.39
CA GLY A 33 1.64 -5.46 -8.58
C GLY A 33 1.84 -4.70 -9.89
N GLU A 34 2.98 -4.03 -10.06
CA GLU A 34 3.25 -3.23 -11.26
C GLU A 34 3.20 -4.07 -12.53
N LYS A 35 3.70 -5.31 -12.52
CA LYS A 35 3.68 -6.17 -13.70
C LYS A 35 2.27 -6.67 -14.01
N LEU A 36 1.48 -6.97 -12.97
CA LEU A 36 0.12 -7.50 -13.11
C LEU A 36 -0.91 -6.42 -13.50
N THR A 37 -0.84 -5.26 -12.87
CA THR A 37 -1.87 -4.22 -12.96
C THR A 37 -1.49 -3.06 -13.87
N LYS A 38 -0.19 -2.90 -14.18
CA LYS A 38 0.36 -1.75 -14.92
C LYS A 38 -0.04 -0.41 -14.30
N GLY A 39 -0.28 -0.40 -12.98
CA GLY A 39 -0.70 0.79 -12.24
C GLY A 39 -2.17 1.18 -12.40
N GLN A 40 -3.03 0.32 -12.96
CA GLN A 40 -4.47 0.60 -13.16
C GLN A 40 -5.36 0.06 -12.03
N GLY A 41 -4.77 -0.61 -11.05
CA GLY A 41 -5.51 -1.31 -10.00
C GLY A 41 -6.03 -2.68 -10.42
N VAL A 42 -6.72 -3.35 -9.49
CA VAL A 42 -7.23 -4.72 -9.66
C VAL A 42 -8.72 -4.80 -10.03
N GLY A 43 -9.42 -3.66 -10.05
CA GLY A 43 -10.82 -3.60 -10.46
C GLY A 43 -11.78 -4.39 -9.56
N GLY A 44 -11.49 -4.47 -8.25
CA GLY A 44 -12.29 -5.23 -7.28
C GLY A 44 -12.04 -6.75 -7.31
N ASP A 45 -11.02 -7.22 -8.03
CA ASP A 45 -10.63 -8.63 -8.01
C ASP A 45 -9.65 -8.90 -6.83
N PRO A 46 -10.09 -9.58 -5.76
CA PRO A 46 -9.25 -9.83 -4.60
C PRO A 46 -8.11 -10.81 -4.91
N VAL A 47 -8.29 -11.73 -5.88
CA VAL A 47 -7.26 -12.69 -6.26
C VAL A 47 -6.09 -11.98 -6.93
N LYS A 48 -6.38 -11.03 -7.82
CA LYS A 48 -5.35 -10.13 -8.38
C LYS A 48 -4.73 -9.23 -7.31
N GLY A 49 -5.50 -8.80 -6.32
CA GLY A 49 -5.00 -8.05 -5.16
C GLY A 49 -3.93 -8.84 -4.41
N THR A 50 -4.24 -10.09 -4.05
CA THR A 50 -3.28 -11.00 -3.38
C THR A 50 -2.03 -11.22 -4.22
N ALA A 51 -2.19 -11.57 -5.51
CA ALA A 51 -1.05 -11.79 -6.40
C ALA A 51 -0.17 -10.53 -6.56
N SER A 52 -0.78 -9.34 -6.54
CA SER A 52 -0.06 -8.07 -6.59
C SER A 52 0.77 -7.81 -5.32
N ALA A 53 0.24 -8.18 -4.16
CA ALA A 53 0.97 -8.08 -2.89
C ALA A 53 2.12 -9.08 -2.81
N GLU A 54 1.90 -10.33 -3.26
CA GLU A 54 2.94 -11.37 -3.35
C GLU A 54 4.07 -10.97 -4.31
N GLU A 55 3.74 -10.40 -5.48
CA GLU A 55 4.73 -9.88 -6.43
C GLU A 55 5.68 -8.85 -5.78
N SER A 56 5.13 -8.01 -4.90
CA SER A 56 5.82 -6.89 -4.25
C SER A 56 6.28 -7.20 -2.82
N GLU A 57 6.26 -8.45 -2.39
CA GLU A 57 6.55 -8.84 -1.00
C GLU A 57 7.89 -8.30 -0.50
N ALA A 58 8.94 -8.40 -1.31
CA ALA A 58 10.28 -7.94 -0.92
C ALA A 58 10.33 -6.41 -0.66
N GLU A 59 9.61 -5.62 -1.46
CA GLU A 59 9.53 -4.17 -1.29
C GLU A 59 8.71 -3.80 -0.05
N ILE A 60 7.59 -4.52 0.17
CA ILE A 60 6.77 -4.37 1.38
C ILE A 60 7.62 -4.66 2.61
N GLN A 61 8.34 -5.79 2.64
CA GLN A 61 9.20 -6.16 3.77
C GLN A 61 10.26 -5.09 4.05
N GLN A 62 10.91 -4.54 3.02
CA GLN A 62 11.92 -3.49 3.18
C GLN A 62 11.37 -2.24 3.88
N HIS A 63 10.16 -1.81 3.55
CA HIS A 63 9.54 -0.65 4.18
C HIS A 63 9.05 -0.92 5.61
N LEU A 64 8.85 -2.18 5.97
CA LEU A 64 8.41 -2.59 7.30
C LEU A 64 9.58 -2.93 8.24
N LEU A 65 10.82 -2.94 7.74
CA LEU A 65 12.00 -3.22 8.57
C LEU A 65 12.12 -2.21 9.72
N GLY A 66 12.25 -2.74 10.94
CA GLY A 66 12.38 -1.93 12.15
C GLY A 66 11.05 -1.55 12.80
N ALA A 67 9.90 -1.91 12.23
CA ALA A 67 8.62 -1.73 12.89
C ALA A 67 8.42 -2.78 14.00
N ASP A 68 8.19 -2.33 15.24
CA ASP A 68 7.81 -3.21 16.36
C ASP A 68 6.34 -3.66 16.28
N MET A 69 5.49 -2.82 15.69
CA MET A 69 4.05 -3.05 15.56
C MET A 69 3.53 -2.42 14.28
N ILE A 70 2.69 -3.17 13.55
CA ILE A 70 2.13 -2.74 12.27
C ILE A 70 0.60 -2.79 12.36
N PHE A 71 -0.03 -1.69 11.95
CA PHE A 71 -1.48 -1.59 11.81
C PHE A 71 -1.85 -1.59 10.34
N VAL A 72 -2.69 -2.55 9.93
CA VAL A 72 -3.22 -2.62 8.57
C VAL A 72 -4.64 -2.07 8.58
N ALA A 73 -4.84 -0.92 7.94
CA ALA A 73 -6.15 -0.34 7.72
C ALA A 73 -6.54 -0.50 6.26
N ALA A 74 -7.55 -1.33 5.99
CA ALA A 74 -8.08 -1.57 4.66
C ALA A 74 -9.62 -1.56 4.69
N GLY A 75 -10.23 -1.04 3.64
CA GLY A 75 -11.66 -1.23 3.40
C GLY A 75 -11.88 -2.58 2.72
N MET A 76 -12.66 -3.47 3.34
CA MET A 76 -13.04 -4.73 2.73
C MET A 76 -14.19 -4.53 1.74
N GLY A 77 -14.12 -5.22 0.59
CA GLY A 77 -15.11 -5.17 -0.48
C GLY A 77 -14.60 -5.82 -1.74
#